data_AF-A0A2U3KTR9-F1
#
_entry.id   AF-A0A2U3KTR9-F1
#
_cell.length_a   1.000
_cell.length_b   1.000
_cell.length_c   1.000
_cell.angle_alpha   90.00
_cell.angle_beta   90.00
_cell.angle_gamma   90.00
#
_symmetry.space_group_name_H-M   'P 1'
#
loop_
_entity.id
_entity.type
_entity.pdbx_description
1 polymer ?
#
loop_
_entity_poly.entity_id
_entity_poly.type
_entity_poly.pdbx_seq_one_letter_code
_entity_poly.pdbx_strand_id
1 'polypeptide(L)'
;MLDILSARPDVLSSVFNLIVQPQGGEGAVRLALLDSGWRLKAEQLVEEEDRIYSVMAFSKEEGWDRAELLKIEHIWNQRLHPLRECGIVLAAEMEFSSIIHKLVWQFGPLILEKRTDLLREQLNEYSGMLSRRREQMKKSHNKEVEAKIKELCDELALVEGLRTWQ
;
A
#
# COMPACT_ATOMS: atom_id res chain seq x y z
N MET A 1 10.96 4.52 12.12
CA MET A 1 11.20 3.06 12.20
C MET A 1 12.45 2.66 11.44
N LEU A 2 12.59 3.04 10.16
CA LEU A 2 13.81 2.78 9.39
C LEU A 2 15.07 3.32 10.07
N ASP A 3 14.99 4.51 10.68
CA ASP A 3 16.11 5.08 11.46
C ASP A 3 16.57 4.19 12.62
N ILE A 4 15.65 3.46 13.26
CA ILE A 4 15.97 2.54 14.36
C ILE A 4 16.74 1.32 13.82
N LEU A 5 16.27 0.77 12.70
CA LEU A 5 16.92 -0.40 12.07
C LEU A 5 18.30 -0.04 11.51
N SER A 6 18.47 1.18 10.98
CA SER A 6 19.73 1.67 10.44
C SER A 6 20.72 2.14 11.52
N ALA A 7 20.27 2.42 12.74
CA ALA A 7 21.14 2.93 13.81
C ALA A 7 22.18 1.91 14.31
N ARG A 8 21.89 0.60 14.22
CA ARG A 8 22.74 -0.49 14.72
C ARG A 8 22.79 -1.67 13.75
N PRO A 9 23.53 -1.55 12.63
CA PRO A 9 23.61 -2.59 11.61
C PRO A 9 24.27 -3.87 12.13
N ASP A 10 25.14 -3.76 13.15
CA ASP A 10 25.78 -4.88 13.84
C ASP A 10 24.75 -5.82 14.47
N VAL A 11 23.78 -5.28 15.18
CA VAL A 11 22.70 -6.07 15.80
C VAL A 11 21.84 -6.69 14.71
N LEU A 12 21.45 -5.92 13.70
CA LEU A 12 20.59 -6.37 12.61
C LEU A 12 21.24 -7.50 11.78
N SER A 13 22.58 -7.56 11.73
CA SER A 13 23.31 -8.62 11.05
C SER A 13 23.08 -10.01 11.69
N SER A 14 22.93 -10.06 13.03
CA SER A 14 22.65 -11.29 13.79
C SER A 14 21.17 -11.69 13.83
N VAL A 15 20.26 -10.79 13.46
CA VAL A 15 18.82 -11.08 13.45
C VAL A 15 18.47 -11.86 12.19
N PHE A 16 17.75 -12.98 12.34
CA PHE A 16 17.28 -13.81 11.23
C PHE A 16 15.80 -13.62 10.93
N ASN A 17 15.00 -13.29 11.96
CA ASN A 17 13.57 -13.04 11.86
C ASN A 17 13.24 -11.70 12.49
N LEU A 18 12.47 -10.89 11.77
CA LEU A 18 12.09 -9.55 12.18
C LEU A 18 10.58 -9.41 12.06
N ILE A 19 9.90 -9.11 13.17
CA ILE A 19 8.48 -8.76 13.16
C ILE A 19 8.37 -7.28 13.45
N VAL A 20 7.69 -6.55 12.57
CA VAL A 20 7.50 -5.10 12.68
C VAL A 20 6.05 -4.73 12.52
N GLN A 21 5.66 -3.70 13.26
CA GLN A 21 4.35 -3.07 13.20
C GLN A 21 4.58 -1.56 13.05
N PRO A 22 4.69 -1.03 11.82
CA PRO A 22 4.86 0.39 11.60
C PRO A 22 3.57 1.16 11.91
N GLN A 23 3.73 2.35 12.49
CA GLN A 23 2.64 3.29 12.78
C GLN A 23 2.42 4.28 11.61
N GLY A 24 2.58 3.79 10.38
CA GLY A 24 2.59 4.59 9.15
C GLY A 24 3.82 4.36 8.27
N GLY A 25 3.66 4.60 6.97
CA GLY A 25 4.73 4.43 5.98
C GLY A 25 5.04 2.96 5.68
N GLU A 26 4.03 2.10 5.79
CA GLU A 26 4.10 0.65 5.65
C GLU A 26 4.81 0.26 4.35
N GLY A 27 4.44 0.89 3.23
CA GLY A 27 5.08 0.64 1.93
C GLY A 27 6.56 0.98 1.90
N ALA A 28 6.97 2.08 2.54
CA ALA A 28 8.37 2.44 2.64
C ALA A 28 9.16 1.43 3.48
N VAL A 29 8.56 0.93 4.58
CA VAL A 29 9.18 -0.10 5.42
C VAL A 29 9.34 -1.42 4.65
N ARG A 30 8.31 -1.85 3.90
CA ARG A 30 8.39 -3.05 3.04
C ARG A 30 9.53 -2.94 2.04
N LEU A 31 9.54 -1.88 1.26
CA LEU A 31 10.52 -1.68 0.19
C LEU A 31 11.93 -1.60 0.75
N ALA A 32 12.16 -0.81 1.81
CA ALA A 32 13.48 -0.67 2.41
C ALA A 32 14.03 -1.99 2.98
N LEU A 33 13.19 -2.82 3.61
CA LEU A 33 13.59 -4.13 4.12
C LEU A 33 13.91 -5.10 2.98
N LEU A 34 13.06 -5.15 1.95
CA LEU A 34 13.29 -5.98 0.75
C LEU A 34 14.57 -5.58 0.01
N ASP A 35 14.81 -4.27 -0.14
CA ASP A 35 16.01 -3.73 -0.78
C ASP A 35 17.28 -4.04 0.05
N SER A 36 17.13 -4.22 1.37
CA SER A 36 18.20 -4.65 2.28
C SER A 36 18.40 -6.18 2.31
N GLY A 37 17.73 -6.93 1.42
CA GLY A 37 17.87 -8.38 1.29
C GLY A 37 17.00 -9.20 2.25
N TRP A 38 16.09 -8.56 2.99
CA TRP A 38 15.07 -9.29 3.75
C TRP A 38 14.01 -9.85 2.80
N ARG A 39 13.39 -10.95 3.21
CA ARG A 39 12.27 -11.59 2.53
C ARG A 39 11.02 -11.42 3.37
N LEU A 40 9.90 -11.09 2.74
CA LEU A 40 8.62 -10.93 3.41
C LEU A 40 8.00 -12.31 3.63
N LYS A 41 7.99 -12.79 4.87
CA LYS A 41 7.48 -14.12 5.21
C LYS A 41 5.96 -14.13 5.33
N ALA A 42 5.41 -13.12 6.03
CA ALA A 42 3.98 -13.02 6.25
C ALA A 42 3.56 -11.59 6.55
N GLU A 43 2.30 -11.29 6.28
CA GLU A 43 1.67 -10.04 6.65
C GLU A 43 0.26 -10.30 7.16
N GLN A 44 -0.19 -9.50 8.11
CA GLN A 44 -1.54 -9.60 8.65
C GLN A 44 -2.02 -8.25 9.14
N LEU A 45 -3.33 -8.02 8.97
CA LEU A 45 -4.04 -6.93 9.64
C LEU A 45 -4.55 -7.44 10.98
N VAL A 46 -4.39 -6.61 12.02
CA VAL A 46 -4.86 -6.86 13.38
C VAL A 46 -5.63 -5.62 13.82
N GLU A 47 -6.71 -5.82 14.55
CA GLU A 47 -7.49 -4.74 15.14
C GLU A 47 -7.26 -4.69 16.65
N GLU A 48 -7.00 -3.50 17.18
CA GLU A 48 -6.91 -3.24 18.62
C GLU A 48 -7.43 -1.82 18.90
N GLU A 49 -8.36 -1.70 19.86
CA GLU A 49 -9.00 -0.44 20.25
C GLU A 49 -9.57 0.37 19.06
N ASP A 50 -10.37 -0.29 18.21
CA ASP A 50 -10.98 0.28 16.98
C ASP A 50 -9.94 0.85 15.98
N ARG A 51 -8.72 0.32 16.00
CA ARG A 51 -7.65 0.69 15.07
C ARG A 51 -7.06 -0.53 14.39
N ILE A 52 -6.88 -0.42 13.08
CA ILE A 52 -6.30 -1.47 12.26
C ILE A 52 -4.80 -1.24 12.08
N TYR A 53 -4.01 -2.24 12.46
CA TYR A 53 -2.56 -2.26 12.37
C TYR A 53 -2.08 -3.29 11.36
N SER A 54 -1.03 -2.96 10.61
CA SER A 54 -0.32 -3.91 9.77
C SER A 54 0.85 -4.50 10.55
N VAL A 55 0.87 -5.83 10.69
CA VAL A 55 1.99 -6.59 11.25
C VAL A 55 2.67 -7.35 10.11
N MET A 56 3.97 -7.17 9.98
CA MET A 56 4.78 -7.76 8.91
C MET A 56 5.92 -8.58 9.52
N ALA A 57 6.07 -9.81 9.05
CA ALA A 57 7.15 -10.70 9.42
C ALA A 57 8.12 -10.85 8.25
N PHE A 58 9.39 -10.61 8.50
CA PHE A 58 10.49 -10.74 7.57
C PHE A 58 11.48 -11.80 8.05
N SER A 59 12.14 -12.46 7.10
CA SER A 59 13.22 -13.41 7.35
C SER A 59 14.35 -13.21 6.34
N LYS A 60 15.58 -13.59 6.68
CA LYS A 60 16.70 -13.62 5.72
C LYS A 60 16.69 -14.85 4.81
N GLU A 61 16.04 -15.93 5.25
CA GLU A 61 16.15 -17.24 4.60
C GLU A 61 14.89 -17.61 3.81
N GLU A 62 13.71 -17.24 4.30
CA GLU A 62 12.43 -17.70 3.79
C GLU A 62 11.45 -16.55 3.54
N GLY A 63 10.47 -16.80 2.67
CA GLY A 63 9.47 -15.82 2.27
C GLY A 63 9.74 -15.23 0.89
N TRP A 64 8.93 -14.23 0.57
CA TRP A 64 8.87 -13.63 -0.74
C TRP A 64 9.95 -12.56 -0.90
N ASP A 65 10.74 -12.64 -1.96
CA ASP A 65 11.61 -11.54 -2.33
C ASP A 65 10.90 -10.48 -3.18
N ARG A 66 11.61 -9.37 -3.43
CA ARG A 66 11.09 -8.24 -4.19
C ARG A 66 10.62 -8.64 -5.58
N ALA A 67 11.33 -9.53 -6.26
CA ALA A 67 11.00 -9.91 -7.63
C ALA A 67 9.71 -10.74 -7.67
N GLU A 68 9.47 -11.57 -6.66
CA GLU A 68 8.23 -12.32 -6.53
C GLU A 68 7.04 -11.42 -6.18
N LEU A 69 7.22 -10.48 -5.25
CA LEU A 69 6.16 -9.53 -4.86
C LEU A 69 5.79 -8.55 -5.98
N LEU A 70 6.75 -8.17 -6.84
CA LEU A 70 6.47 -7.39 -8.04
C LEU A 70 5.55 -8.12 -9.03
N LYS A 71 5.52 -9.46 -9.02
CA LYS A 71 4.55 -10.21 -9.83
C LYS A 71 3.14 -10.01 -9.29
N ILE A 72 2.97 -9.93 -7.97
CA ILE A 72 1.67 -9.62 -7.33
C ILE A 72 1.24 -8.19 -7.71
N GLU A 73 2.15 -7.22 -7.64
CA GLU A 73 1.88 -5.85 -8.11
C GLU A 73 1.46 -5.82 -9.59
N HIS A 74 2.13 -6.61 -10.43
CA HIS A 74 1.76 -6.72 -11.85
C HIS A 74 0.36 -7.31 -12.05
N ILE A 75 0.00 -8.33 -11.27
CA ILE A 75 -1.36 -8.90 -11.27
C ILE A 75 -2.38 -7.83 -10.89
N TRP A 76 -2.10 -7.01 -9.87
CA TRP A 76 -3.00 -5.91 -9.49
C TRP A 76 -3.11 -4.83 -10.56
N ASN A 77 -2.02 -4.53 -11.27
CA ASN A 77 -2.09 -3.64 -12.44
C ASN A 77 -3.06 -4.19 -13.49
N GLN A 78 -2.97 -5.48 -13.81
CA GLN A 78 -3.88 -6.11 -14.77
C GLN A 78 -5.34 -6.15 -14.28
N ARG A 79 -5.57 -6.47 -13.00
CA ARG A 79 -6.93 -6.52 -12.40
C ARG A 79 -7.63 -5.16 -12.43
N LEU A 80 -6.89 -4.07 -12.30
CA LEU A 80 -7.42 -2.70 -12.25
C LEU A 80 -7.40 -1.99 -13.61
N HIS A 81 -6.67 -2.51 -14.60
CA HIS A 81 -6.59 -1.93 -15.95
C HIS A 81 -7.97 -1.66 -16.59
N PRO A 82 -9.01 -2.51 -16.42
CA PRO A 82 -10.34 -2.21 -16.95
C PRO A 82 -10.94 -0.89 -16.47
N LEU A 83 -10.58 -0.39 -15.27
CA LEU A 83 -11.06 0.91 -14.78
C LEU A 83 -10.53 2.07 -15.62
N ARG A 84 -9.33 1.92 -16.18
CA ARG A 84 -8.75 2.88 -17.11
C ARG A 84 -9.38 2.76 -18.50
N GLU A 85 -9.59 1.55 -19.00
CA GLU A 85 -10.26 1.31 -20.29
C GLU A 85 -11.69 1.84 -20.32
N CYS A 86 -12.43 1.71 -19.21
CA CYS A 86 -13.77 2.27 -19.06
C CYS A 86 -13.79 3.80 -18.84
N GLY A 87 -12.63 4.46 -18.78
CA GLY A 87 -12.53 5.90 -18.55
C GLY A 87 -12.92 6.34 -17.14
N ILE A 88 -12.97 5.42 -16.17
CA ILE A 88 -13.23 5.73 -14.76
C ILE A 88 -11.99 6.41 -14.15
N VAL A 89 -10.81 5.88 -14.47
CA VAL A 89 -9.52 6.47 -14.11
C VAL A 89 -8.98 7.22 -15.33
N LEU A 90 -8.69 8.51 -15.15
CA LEU A 90 -8.25 9.43 -16.21
C LEU A 90 -6.74 9.69 -16.19
N ALA A 91 -6.01 9.00 -15.32
CA ALA A 91 -4.57 9.06 -15.18
C ALA A 91 -3.86 8.53 -16.44
N ALA A 92 -2.71 9.11 -16.78
CA ALA A 92 -1.83 8.54 -17.81
C ALA A 92 -1.32 7.16 -17.40
N GLU A 93 -0.86 6.33 -18.33
CA GLU A 93 -0.39 4.96 -18.03
C GLU A 93 0.68 4.91 -16.91
N MET A 94 1.65 5.82 -16.96
CA MET A 94 2.70 5.89 -15.94
C MET A 94 2.15 6.31 -14.56
N GLU A 95 1.21 7.24 -14.52
CA GLU A 95 0.57 7.69 -13.29
C GLU A 95 -0.32 6.59 -12.71
N PHE A 96 -1.07 5.90 -13.55
CA PHE A 96 -1.90 4.75 -13.20
C PHE A 96 -1.07 3.66 -12.51
N SER A 97 0.02 3.21 -13.14
CA SER A 97 0.91 2.22 -12.53
C SER A 97 1.57 2.73 -11.25
N SER A 98 1.92 4.02 -11.19
CA SER A 98 2.49 4.62 -9.97
C SER A 98 1.51 4.63 -8.80
N ILE A 99 0.23 4.92 -9.04
CA ILE A 99 -0.80 4.87 -8.00
C ILE A 99 -1.00 3.42 -7.54
N ILE A 100 -1.06 2.46 -8.47
CA ILE A 100 -1.21 1.03 -8.10
C ILE A 100 -0.02 0.54 -7.30
N HIS A 101 1.20 0.89 -7.71
CA HIS A 101 2.42 0.62 -6.94
C HIS A 101 2.27 1.15 -5.52
N LYS A 102 1.94 2.44 -5.36
CA LYS A 102 1.71 3.06 -4.05
C LYS A 102 0.67 2.29 -3.23
N LEU A 103 -0.48 1.95 -3.79
CA LEU A 103 -1.56 1.27 -3.08
C LEU A 103 -1.19 -0.17 -2.69
N VAL A 104 -0.60 -0.95 -3.61
CA VAL A 104 -0.15 -2.32 -3.34
C VAL A 104 0.86 -2.34 -2.20
N TRP A 105 1.84 -1.46 -2.23
CA TRP A 105 2.84 -1.38 -1.18
C TRP A 105 2.31 -0.74 0.10
N GLN A 106 1.31 0.14 0.05
CA GLN A 106 0.68 0.71 1.24
C GLN A 106 -0.11 -0.34 2.02
N PHE A 107 -0.99 -1.09 1.34
CA PHE A 107 -1.84 -2.09 2.00
C PHE A 107 -1.13 -3.43 2.23
N GLY A 108 -0.12 -3.74 1.42
CA GLY A 108 0.68 -4.95 1.52
C GLY A 108 0.29 -5.97 0.46
N PRO A 109 1.24 -6.44 -0.37
CA PRO A 109 0.95 -7.37 -1.45
C PRO A 109 0.37 -8.70 -0.95
N LEU A 110 0.80 -9.20 0.22
CA LEU A 110 0.26 -10.44 0.77
C LEU A 110 -1.07 -10.23 1.48
N ILE A 111 -1.32 -9.04 2.04
CA ILE A 111 -2.60 -8.68 2.67
C ILE A 111 -3.70 -8.62 1.61
N LEU A 112 -3.41 -7.98 0.47
CA LEU A 112 -4.38 -7.81 -0.62
C LEU A 112 -4.90 -9.13 -1.20
N GLU A 113 -4.14 -10.22 -1.12
CA GLU A 113 -4.60 -11.54 -1.57
C GLU A 113 -5.48 -12.29 -0.55
N LYS A 114 -5.51 -11.87 0.73
CA LYS A 114 -6.15 -12.64 1.82
C LYS A 114 -7.65 -12.40 2.01
N ARG A 115 -8.26 -11.40 1.36
CA ARG A 115 -9.72 -11.11 1.41
C ARG A 115 -10.34 -11.16 2.79
N THR A 116 -9.78 -10.37 3.70
CA THR A 116 -10.25 -10.28 5.09
C THR A 116 -11.23 -9.12 5.29
N ASP A 117 -12.11 -9.24 6.27
CA ASP A 117 -13.02 -8.15 6.66
C ASP A 117 -12.24 -6.90 7.12
N LEU A 118 -11.15 -7.10 7.87
CA LEU A 118 -10.25 -6.02 8.29
C LEU A 118 -9.64 -5.26 7.10
N LEU A 119 -9.34 -5.93 5.99
CA LEU A 119 -8.86 -5.23 4.79
C LEU A 119 -9.96 -4.38 4.17
N ARG A 120 -11.19 -4.89 4.12
CA ARG A 120 -12.34 -4.12 3.64
C ARG A 120 -12.56 -2.87 4.51
N GLU A 121 -12.46 -3.00 5.82
CA GLU A 121 -12.55 -1.88 6.77
C GLU A 121 -11.42 -0.88 6.56
N GLN A 122 -10.17 -1.33 6.47
CA GLN A 122 -9.02 -0.46 6.22
C GLN A 122 -9.14 0.30 4.89
N LEU A 123 -9.62 -0.36 3.84
CA LEU A 123 -9.88 0.28 2.54
C LEU A 123 -11.00 1.33 2.66
N ASN A 124 -12.07 1.05 3.42
CA ASN A 124 -13.15 2.01 3.66
C ASN A 124 -12.67 3.24 4.44
N GLU A 125 -11.84 3.05 5.47
CA GLU A 125 -11.23 4.16 6.21
C GLU A 125 -10.36 5.02 5.32
N TYR A 126 -9.53 4.39 4.48
CA TYR A 126 -8.67 5.09 3.53
C TYR A 126 -9.49 5.86 2.48
N SER A 127 -10.51 5.24 1.87
CA SER A 127 -11.46 5.91 0.98
C SER A 127 -12.16 7.10 1.65
N GLY A 128 -12.57 6.94 2.92
CA GLY A 128 -13.18 8.01 3.71
C GLY A 128 -12.22 9.18 3.95
N MET A 129 -10.96 8.89 4.24
CA MET A 129 -9.90 9.90 4.41
C MET A 129 -9.64 10.66 3.11
N LEU A 130 -9.48 9.97 1.98
CA LEU A 130 -9.30 10.60 0.66
C LEU A 130 -10.51 11.46 0.27
N SER A 131 -11.73 10.98 0.52
CA SER A 131 -12.97 11.70 0.22
C SER A 131 -13.09 13.00 1.02
N ARG A 132 -12.75 12.98 2.31
CA ARG A 132 -12.70 14.18 3.16
C ARG A 132 -11.66 15.18 2.67
N ARG A 133 -10.46 14.71 2.32
CA ARG A 133 -9.40 15.56 1.75
C ARG A 133 -9.85 16.23 0.46
N ARG A 134 -10.46 15.47 -0.46
CA ARG A 134 -11.02 16.00 -1.71
C ARG A 134 -12.05 17.10 -1.44
N GLU A 135 -12.96 16.89 -0.50
CA GLU A 135 -14.02 17.86 -0.19
C GLU A 135 -13.48 19.16 0.42
N GLN A 136 -12.45 19.06 1.26
CA GLN A 136 -11.75 20.26 1.76
C GLN A 136 -11.06 21.02 0.62
N MET A 137 -10.46 20.30 -0.34
CA MET A 137 -9.76 20.90 -1.47
C MET A 137 -10.68 21.60 -2.46
N LYS A 138 -11.90 21.08 -2.69
CA LYS A 138 -12.91 21.72 -3.57
C LYS A 138 -13.29 23.15 -3.18
N LYS A 139 -13.04 23.55 -1.93
CA LYS A 139 -13.29 24.92 -1.47
C LYS A 139 -12.30 25.94 -2.06
N SER A 140 -11.18 25.48 -2.63
CA SER A 140 -10.16 26.29 -3.28
C SER A 140 -10.30 26.24 -4.81
N HIS A 141 -10.21 27.40 -5.47
CA HIS A 141 -10.46 27.57 -6.92
C HIS A 141 -9.15 27.73 -7.73
N ASN A 142 -8.06 27.12 -7.28
CA ASN A 142 -6.76 27.19 -7.97
C ASN A 142 -6.60 25.97 -8.91
N LYS A 143 -6.07 26.18 -10.13
CA LYS A 143 -5.75 25.14 -11.11
C LYS A 143 -4.86 24.01 -10.55
N GLU A 144 -3.93 24.34 -9.65
CA GLU A 144 -3.09 23.32 -8.99
C GLU A 144 -3.92 22.41 -8.06
N VAL A 145 -4.98 22.96 -7.46
CA VAL A 145 -5.91 22.22 -6.62
C VAL A 145 -6.82 21.33 -7.47
N GLU A 146 -7.25 21.79 -8.65
CA GLU A 146 -8.03 20.99 -9.59
C GLU A 146 -7.27 19.74 -10.06
N ALA A 147 -5.97 19.88 -10.39
CA ALA A 147 -5.11 18.75 -10.75
C ALA A 147 -5.01 17.73 -9.61
N LYS A 148 -4.76 18.19 -8.37
CA LYS A 148 -4.71 17.32 -7.19
C LYS A 148 -6.06 16.67 -6.87
N ILE A 149 -7.18 17.34 -7.14
CA ILE A 149 -8.51 16.75 -7.00
C ILE A 149 -8.69 15.61 -8.00
N LYS A 150 -8.21 15.76 -9.24
CA LYS A 150 -8.24 14.70 -10.25
C LYS A 150 -7.43 13.48 -9.79
N GLU A 151 -6.19 13.69 -9.33
CA GLU A 151 -5.34 12.62 -8.77
C GLU A 151 -6.02 11.88 -7.62
N LEU A 152 -6.66 12.62 -6.70
CA LEU A 152 -7.42 12.02 -5.58
C LEU A 152 -8.63 11.22 -6.07
N CYS A 153 -9.30 11.65 -7.13
CA CYS A 153 -10.41 10.91 -7.73
C CYS A 153 -9.93 9.61 -8.38
N ASP A 154 -8.81 9.65 -9.11
CA ASP A 154 -8.20 8.47 -9.71
C ASP A 154 -7.76 7.48 -8.62
N GLU A 155 -7.12 7.95 -7.55
CA GLU A 155 -6.74 7.12 -6.40
C GLU A 155 -7.97 6.51 -5.70
N LEU A 156 -9.04 7.30 -5.48
CA LEU A 156 -10.31 6.79 -4.94
C LEU A 156 -10.90 5.68 -5.80
N ALA A 157 -10.95 5.87 -7.12
CA ALA A 157 -11.49 4.88 -8.04
C ALA A 157 -10.68 3.56 -8.00
N LEU A 158 -9.36 3.66 -7.85
CA LEU A 158 -8.49 2.49 -7.72
C LEU A 158 -8.69 1.76 -6.37
N VAL A 159 -8.85 2.50 -5.26
CA VAL A 159 -9.15 1.91 -3.95
C VAL A 159 -10.51 1.20 -3.95
N GLU A 160 -11.52 1.79 -4.59
CA GLU A 160 -12.82 1.15 -4.80
C GLU A 160 -12.68 -0.12 -5.67
N GLY A 161 -11.85 -0.05 -6.72
CA GLY A 161 -11.45 -1.21 -7.50
C GLY A 161 -10.87 -2.33 -6.65
N LEU A 162 -9.87 -2.03 -5.82
CA LEU A 162 -9.28 -3.00 -4.88
C LEU A 162 -10.36 -3.65 -4.01
N ARG A 163 -11.28 -2.85 -3.48
CA ARG A 163 -12.39 -3.31 -2.62
C ARG A 163 -13.37 -4.23 -3.34
N THR A 164 -13.69 -3.98 -4.61
CA THR A 164 -14.58 -4.86 -5.40
C THR A 164 -14.00 -6.27 -5.58
N TRP A 165 -12.67 -6.40 -5.53
CA TRP A 165 -11.98 -7.68 -5.61
C TRP A 165 -11.82 -8.39 -4.26
N GLN A 166 -12.20 -7.75 -3.14
CA GLN A 166 -12.24 -8.33 -1.79
C GLN A 166 -13.62 -8.93 -1.49
#